data_AF-A0A7W3P9M2-F1
#
_entry.id   AF-A0A7W3P9M2-F1
#
_cell.length_a   1.000
_cell.length_b   1.000
_cell.length_c   1.000
_cell.angle_alpha   90.00
_cell.angle_beta   90.00
_cell.angle_gamma   90.00
#
_symmetry.space_group_name_H-M   'P 1'
#
loop_
_entity.id
_entity.type
_entity.pdbx_description
1 polymer ?
#
loop_
_entity_poly.entity_id
_entity_poly.type
_entity_poly.pdbx_seq_one_letter_code
_entity_poly.pdbx_strand_id
1 'polypeptide(L)'
;MTWTRLSDNSMDRPEFLALSRSARLLHIEALVYCNRHLTDGLIPAAALPRITDANNVPALVDELQGAGLWVWDESRTAYLLDWSDQEAAENVRKRKADNRQRQELYRRRQENHRDDKHDLCVPRYCPIRRRHDLDDHTGCSAAWCRNAVTSTVTDRVGNDPPSRPDPSRPVGTGTGERTGGAVARSANAARDTHPTWSGKGLPPGLAIDDLIGEATGAYDDEETT
;
A
#
# COMPACT_ATOMS: atom_id res chain seq x y z
N MET A 1 4.77 0.69 7.15
CA MET A 1 4.81 -0.75 7.46
C MET A 1 5.83 -1.42 6.57
N THR A 2 6.63 -2.34 7.11
CA THR A 2 7.43 -3.29 6.33
C THR A 2 6.62 -4.56 6.18
N TRP A 3 6.63 -5.13 4.99
CA TRP A 3 5.98 -6.38 4.67
C TRP A 3 7.07 -7.31 4.16
N THR A 4 7.03 -8.57 4.57
CA THR A 4 7.96 -9.59 4.06
C THR A 4 7.46 -10.07 2.72
N ARG A 5 8.34 -10.08 1.72
CA ARG A 5 8.01 -10.66 0.41
C ARG A 5 8.23 -12.16 0.48
N LEU A 6 7.26 -12.94 0.02
CA LEU A 6 7.42 -14.37 -0.18
C LEU A 6 6.93 -14.65 -1.59
N SER A 7 7.75 -15.31 -2.40
CA SER A 7 7.32 -15.70 -3.75
C SER A 7 6.34 -16.87 -3.67
N ASP A 8 5.41 -16.95 -4.61
CA ASP A 8 4.42 -18.04 -4.64
C ASP A 8 5.09 -19.42 -4.75
N ASN A 9 6.24 -19.48 -5.42
CA ASN A 9 7.04 -20.70 -5.58
C ASN A 9 7.98 -20.98 -4.38
N SER A 10 8.00 -20.16 -3.33
CA SER A 10 8.95 -20.31 -2.22
C SER A 10 8.86 -21.68 -1.55
N MET A 11 7.66 -22.25 -1.43
CA MET A 11 7.44 -23.55 -0.78
C MET A 11 7.70 -24.75 -1.69
N ASP A 12 7.71 -24.53 -3.01
CA ASP A 12 7.92 -25.58 -4.02
C ASP A 12 9.38 -25.72 -4.42
N ARG A 13 10.25 -24.83 -3.93
CA ARG A 13 11.69 -24.89 -4.15
C ARG A 13 12.28 -26.18 -3.57
N PRO A 14 13.19 -26.86 -4.27
CA PRO A 14 13.74 -28.13 -3.80
C PRO A 14 14.48 -27.99 -2.47
N GLU A 15 15.09 -26.84 -2.21
CA GLU A 15 15.73 -26.55 -0.92
C GLU A 15 14.72 -26.55 0.24
N PHE A 16 13.49 -26.08 0.01
CA PHE A 16 12.43 -26.06 1.03
C PHE A 16 11.69 -27.39 1.16
N LEU A 17 11.57 -28.16 0.06
CA LEU A 17 10.90 -29.46 0.08
C LEU A 17 11.63 -30.50 0.94
N ALA A 18 12.95 -30.39 1.04
CA ALA A 18 13.77 -31.25 1.90
C ALA A 18 13.67 -30.90 3.39
N LEU A 19 13.11 -29.73 3.73
CA LEU A 19 13.08 -29.22 5.10
C LEU A 19 11.85 -29.64 5.89
N SER A 20 12.07 -29.85 7.18
CA SER A 20 11.04 -29.98 8.19
C SER A 20 10.14 -28.74 8.19
N ARG A 21 8.86 -28.94 8.56
CA ARG A 21 7.89 -27.84 8.63
C ARG A 21 8.34 -26.74 9.59
N SER A 22 8.98 -27.12 10.71
CA SER A 22 9.48 -26.17 11.71
C SER A 22 10.67 -25.36 11.17
N ALA A 23 11.59 -25.96 10.42
CA ALA A 23 12.69 -25.24 9.79
C ALA A 23 12.19 -24.23 8.74
N ARG A 24 11.19 -24.63 7.93
CA ARG A 24 10.54 -23.72 6.97
C ARG A 24 9.88 -22.53 7.66
N LEU A 25 9.17 -22.77 8.77
CA LEU A 25 8.55 -21.70 9.55
C LEU A 25 9.60 -20.75 10.15
N LEU A 26 10.65 -21.30 10.75
CA LEU A 26 11.78 -20.53 11.28
C LEU A 26 12.39 -19.62 10.21
N HIS A 27 12.55 -20.10 8.98
CA HIS A 27 13.05 -19.28 7.87
C HIS A 27 12.16 -18.07 7.59
N ILE A 28 10.83 -18.25 7.59
CA ILE A 28 9.88 -17.15 7.37
C ILE A 28 9.91 -16.15 8.55
N GLU A 29 9.94 -16.65 9.79
CA GLU A 29 10.04 -15.82 11.00
C GLU A 29 11.33 -14.98 11.00
N ALA A 30 12.43 -15.58 10.57
CA ALA A 30 13.70 -14.93 10.35
C ALA A 30 13.64 -13.81 9.30
N LEU A 31 13.00 -14.03 8.16
CA LEU A 31 12.78 -12.98 7.15
C LEU A 31 11.94 -11.82 7.71
N VAL A 32 10.90 -12.13 8.48
CA VAL A 32 10.07 -11.13 9.17
C VAL A 32 10.89 -10.33 10.19
N TYR A 33 11.75 -11.00 10.96
CA TYR A 33 12.67 -10.34 11.89
C TYR A 33 13.57 -9.35 11.15
N CYS A 34 14.24 -9.80 10.08
CA CYS A 34 15.15 -8.96 9.31
C CYS A 34 14.43 -7.74 8.70
N ASN A 35 13.21 -7.92 8.19
CA ASN A 35 12.39 -6.81 7.66
C ASN A 35 11.90 -5.84 8.74
N ARG A 36 11.66 -6.33 9.95
CA ARG A 36 11.28 -5.48 11.10
C ARG A 36 12.46 -4.66 11.60
N HIS A 37 13.64 -5.29 11.70
CA HIS A 37 14.84 -4.70 12.28
C HIS A 37 15.75 -4.02 11.24
N LEU A 38 15.46 -4.17 9.95
CA LEU A 38 16.22 -3.59 8.84
C LEU A 38 17.70 -4.00 8.89
N THR A 39 17.94 -5.30 9.01
CA THR A 39 19.27 -5.92 9.12
C THR A 39 19.75 -6.58 7.84
N ASP A 40 19.00 -6.46 6.73
CA ASP A 40 19.40 -6.96 5.40
C ASP A 40 19.83 -8.43 5.38
N GLY A 41 19.02 -9.29 6.01
CA GLY A 41 19.27 -10.74 6.05
C GLY A 41 20.23 -11.18 7.16
N LEU A 42 20.79 -10.25 7.94
CA LEU A 42 21.64 -10.58 9.09
C LEU A 42 20.80 -10.87 10.34
N ILE A 43 21.04 -12.04 10.95
CA ILE A 43 20.38 -12.51 12.15
C ILE A 43 21.44 -12.79 13.23
N PRO A 44 21.51 -11.98 14.29
CA PRO A 44 22.39 -12.28 15.41
C PRO A 44 22.01 -13.63 16.03
N ALA A 45 22.97 -14.50 16.34
CA ALA A 45 22.67 -15.80 16.94
C ALA A 45 21.90 -15.68 18.27
N ALA A 46 22.19 -14.61 19.03
CA ALA A 46 21.49 -14.27 20.27
C ALA A 46 20.02 -13.86 20.06
N ALA A 47 19.60 -13.50 18.84
CA ALA A 47 18.22 -13.15 18.54
C ALA A 47 17.33 -14.37 18.28
N LEU A 48 17.91 -15.54 17.98
CA LEU A 48 17.14 -16.75 17.62
C LEU A 48 16.09 -17.15 18.67
N PRO A 49 16.36 -17.15 20.00
CA PRO A 49 15.35 -17.48 21.00
C PRO A 49 14.19 -16.49 21.07
N ARG A 50 14.34 -15.31 20.44
CA ARG A 50 13.28 -14.29 20.37
C ARG A 50 12.48 -14.36 19.07
N ILE A 51 13.06 -14.93 18.03
CA ILE A 51 12.46 -15.06 16.70
C ILE A 51 11.44 -16.18 16.68
N THR A 52 11.78 -17.32 17.28
CA THR A 52 10.96 -18.53 17.26
C THR A 52 10.77 -19.09 18.67
N ASP A 53 9.65 -19.78 18.88
CA ASP A 53 9.37 -20.59 20.08
C ASP A 53 9.57 -22.09 19.83
N ALA A 54 10.11 -22.46 18.67
CA ALA A 54 10.31 -23.85 18.28
C ALA A 54 11.23 -24.62 19.25
N ASN A 55 10.87 -25.88 19.47
CA ASN A 55 11.72 -26.81 20.20
C ASN A 55 13.01 -27.09 19.41
N ASN A 56 14.15 -27.14 20.10
CA ASN A 56 15.46 -27.47 19.54
C ASN A 56 15.87 -26.60 18.33
N VAL A 57 15.90 -25.28 18.53
CA VAL A 57 16.37 -24.30 17.53
C VAL A 57 17.71 -24.67 16.88
N PRO A 58 18.74 -25.17 17.60
CA PRO A 58 20.01 -25.54 16.97
C PRO A 58 19.86 -26.55 15.84
N ALA A 59 19.06 -27.62 16.04
CA ALA A 59 18.85 -28.63 15.00
C ALA A 59 18.12 -28.08 13.76
N LEU A 60 17.19 -27.14 13.95
CA LEU A 60 16.50 -26.49 12.83
C LEU A 60 17.44 -25.58 12.03
N VAL A 61 18.35 -24.89 12.74
CA VAL A 61 19.38 -24.08 12.09
C VAL A 61 20.34 -24.96 11.30
N ASP A 62 20.80 -26.07 11.87
CA ASP A 62 21.67 -27.02 11.16
C ASP A 62 21.00 -27.54 9.87
N GLU A 63 19.69 -27.80 9.91
CA GLU A 63 18.91 -28.20 8.74
C GLU A 63 18.90 -27.12 7.65
N LEU A 64 18.67 -25.86 8.04
CA LEU A 64 18.67 -24.70 7.15
C LEU A 64 20.05 -24.42 6.54
N GLN A 65 21.11 -24.64 7.33
CA GLN A 65 22.49 -24.55 6.84
C GLN A 65 22.82 -25.69 5.87
N GLY A 66 22.36 -26.92 6.17
CA GLY A 66 22.51 -28.07 5.29
C GLY A 66 21.82 -27.89 3.93
N ALA A 67 20.69 -27.17 3.91
CA ALA A 67 20.00 -26.78 2.68
C ALA A 67 20.61 -25.56 1.96
N GLY A 68 21.67 -24.94 2.52
CA GLY A 68 22.34 -23.78 1.94
C GLY A 68 21.54 -22.47 1.99
N LEU A 69 20.45 -22.42 2.75
CA LEU A 69 19.63 -21.22 2.89
C LEU A 69 20.23 -20.21 3.87
N TRP A 70 20.97 -20.71 4.87
CA TRP A 70 21.58 -19.93 5.93
C TRP A 70 23.09 -20.15 5.92
N VAL A 71 23.85 -19.08 6.03
CA VAL A 71 25.32 -19.13 6.07
C VAL A 71 25.80 -18.38 7.31
N TRP A 72 26.90 -18.83 7.91
CA TRP A 72 27.55 -18.04 8.95
C TRP A 72 28.17 -16.78 8.37
N ASP A 73 28.02 -15.66 9.06
CA ASP A 73 28.84 -14.48 8.82
C ASP A 73 30.33 -14.79 9.09
N GLU A 74 31.24 -13.99 8.52
CA GLU A 74 32.69 -14.12 8.71
C GLU A 74 33.09 -14.17 10.18
N SER A 75 32.39 -13.40 11.02
CA SER A 75 32.62 -13.33 12.47
C SER A 75 32.06 -14.52 13.26
N ARG A 76 31.24 -15.37 12.64
CA ARG A 76 30.45 -16.46 13.29
C ARG A 76 29.60 -16.00 14.47
N THR A 77 29.18 -14.73 14.47
CA THR A 77 28.27 -14.18 15.50
C THR A 77 26.82 -14.07 15.02
N ALA A 78 26.62 -14.12 13.71
CA ALA A 78 25.33 -13.98 13.05
C ALA A 78 25.20 -14.93 11.86
N TYR A 79 23.96 -15.22 11.50
CA TYR A 79 23.60 -15.91 10.27
C TYR A 79 23.22 -14.91 9.20
N LEU A 80 23.55 -15.21 7.96
CA LEU A 80 23.20 -14.48 6.75
C LEU A 80 22.21 -15.31 5.94
N LEU A 81 21.11 -14.68 5.59
CA LEU A 81 20.09 -15.21 4.68
C LEU A 81 20.30 -14.60 3.29
N ASP A 82 19.86 -15.31 2.26
CA ASP A 82 19.66 -14.70 0.95
C ASP A 82 18.63 -13.56 1.07
N TRP A 83 19.04 -12.37 0.67
CA TRP A 83 18.26 -11.14 0.77
C TRP A 83 17.87 -10.55 -0.60
N SER A 84 18.16 -11.27 -1.69
CA SER A 84 17.98 -10.79 -3.06
C SER A 84 16.53 -10.39 -3.40
N ASP A 85 15.55 -11.11 -2.85
CA ASP A 85 14.12 -10.86 -3.09
C ASP A 85 13.51 -9.74 -2.20
N GLN A 86 14.25 -9.27 -1.20
CA GLN A 86 13.76 -8.31 -0.22
C GLN A 86 14.17 -6.87 -0.54
N GLU A 87 13.43 -5.91 0.01
CA GLU A 87 13.80 -4.48 -0.10
C GLU A 87 14.95 -4.18 0.88
N ALA A 88 16.06 -3.62 0.37
CA ALA A 88 17.18 -3.21 1.22
C ALA A 88 16.77 -2.18 2.29
N ALA A 89 17.39 -2.24 3.46
CA ALA A 89 17.11 -1.42 4.63
C ALA A 89 17.22 0.08 4.32
N GLU A 90 18.19 0.47 3.50
CA GLU A 90 18.39 1.85 3.09
C GLU A 90 17.16 2.40 2.35
N ASN A 91 16.61 1.65 1.40
CA ASN A 91 15.42 2.05 0.65
C ASN A 91 14.21 2.20 1.57
N VAL A 92 14.05 1.27 2.53
CA VAL A 92 12.99 1.35 3.53
C VAL A 92 13.16 2.60 4.42
N ARG A 93 14.39 2.91 4.87
CA ARG A 93 14.69 4.10 5.68
C ARG A 93 14.38 5.39 4.90
N LYS A 94 14.82 5.46 3.64
CA LYS A 94 14.56 6.60 2.74
C LYS A 94 13.06 6.83 2.56
N ARG A 95 12.32 5.78 2.19
CA ARG A 95 10.85 5.86 2.04
C ARG A 95 10.14 6.28 3.33
N LYS A 96 10.61 5.82 4.50
CA LYS A 96 10.08 6.27 5.80
C LYS A 96 10.37 7.75 6.06
N ALA A 97 11.57 8.25 5.72
CA ALA A 97 11.93 9.65 5.85
C ALA A 97 11.07 10.53 4.93
N ASP A 98 10.93 10.17 3.66
CA ASP A 98 10.11 10.89 2.69
C ASP A 98 8.64 10.95 3.11
N ASN A 99 8.09 9.83 3.60
CA ASN A 99 6.73 9.78 4.10
C ASN A 99 6.55 10.67 5.34
N ARG A 100 7.53 10.71 6.24
CA ARG A 100 7.50 11.60 7.41
C ARG A 100 7.46 13.07 6.97
N GLN A 101 8.33 13.46 6.04
CA GLN A 101 8.36 14.82 5.50
C GLN A 101 7.04 15.19 4.81
N ARG A 102 6.50 14.30 3.97
CA ARG A 102 5.20 14.53 3.32
C ARG A 102 4.07 14.69 4.33
N GLN A 103 4.04 13.88 5.38
CA GLN A 103 3.03 13.98 6.44
C GLN A 103 3.17 15.27 7.25
N GLU A 104 4.40 15.70 7.55
CA GLU A 104 4.66 16.97 8.22
C GLU A 104 4.17 18.16 7.38
N LEU A 105 4.52 18.21 6.09
CA LEU A 105 4.04 19.22 5.16
C LEU A 105 2.50 19.22 5.05
N TYR A 106 1.89 18.03 5.01
CA TYR A 106 0.45 17.90 5.01
C TYR A 106 -0.19 18.47 6.29
N ARG A 107 0.35 18.13 7.47
CA ARG A 107 -0.14 18.66 8.75
C ARG A 107 0.01 20.18 8.82
N ARG A 108 1.18 20.70 8.44
CA ARG A 108 1.44 22.14 8.39
C ARG A 108 0.50 22.87 7.43
N ARG A 109 0.19 22.27 6.27
CA ARG A 109 -0.81 22.83 5.34
C ARG A 109 -2.20 22.87 5.96
N GLN A 110 -2.61 21.81 6.65
CA GLN A 110 -3.91 21.75 7.32
C GLN A 110 -4.03 22.77 8.45
N GLU A 111 -2.98 22.92 9.26
CA GLU A 111 -2.91 23.93 10.33
C GLU A 111 -2.97 25.35 9.76
N ASN A 112 -2.12 25.66 8.78
CA ASN A 112 -2.15 26.94 8.10
C ASN A 112 -3.54 27.24 7.50
N HIS A 113 -4.19 26.25 6.88
CA HIS A 113 -5.54 26.43 6.33
C HIS A 113 -6.62 26.64 7.42
N ARG A 114 -6.43 26.14 8.64
CA ARG A 114 -7.34 26.42 9.77
C ARG A 114 -7.13 27.82 10.34
N ASP A 115 -5.91 28.32 10.27
CA ASP A 115 -5.52 29.68 10.69
C ASP A 115 -5.78 30.76 9.62
N ASP A 116 -6.51 30.45 8.54
CA ASP A 116 -6.71 31.30 7.35
C ASP A 116 -5.39 31.76 6.68
N LYS A 117 -4.30 31.00 6.86
CA LYS A 117 -3.00 31.19 6.18
C LYS A 117 -2.92 30.31 4.93
N HIS A 118 -3.09 30.91 3.76
CA HIS A 118 -3.19 30.14 2.50
C HIS A 118 -1.85 29.94 1.75
N ASP A 119 -0.72 30.35 2.32
CA ASP A 119 0.59 30.40 1.64
C ASP A 119 1.09 29.04 1.14
N LEU A 120 0.80 27.96 1.88
CA LEU A 120 1.22 26.58 1.56
C LEU A 120 0.13 25.74 0.89
N CYS A 121 -1.01 26.36 0.55
CA CYS A 121 -2.13 25.65 -0.06
C CYS A 121 -1.90 25.40 -1.55
N VAL A 122 -2.37 24.26 -2.07
CA VAL A 122 -2.29 24.00 -3.51
C VAL A 122 -3.42 24.77 -4.21
N PRO A 123 -3.14 25.63 -5.20
CA PRO A 123 -4.15 26.49 -5.81
C PRO A 123 -5.37 25.74 -6.36
N ARG A 124 -5.14 24.57 -6.97
CA ARG A 124 -6.20 23.72 -7.52
C ARG A 124 -7.23 23.25 -6.49
N TYR A 125 -6.84 23.09 -5.22
CA TYR A 125 -7.66 22.48 -4.18
C TYR A 125 -8.12 23.48 -3.11
N CYS A 126 -7.54 24.68 -3.05
CA CYS A 126 -7.94 25.71 -2.10
C CYS A 126 -8.81 26.77 -2.79
N PRO A 127 -10.08 26.95 -2.40
CA PRO A 127 -10.98 27.90 -3.05
C PRO A 127 -10.50 29.35 -2.93
N ILE A 128 -9.87 29.73 -1.80
CA ILE A 128 -9.33 31.08 -1.58
C ILE A 128 -8.15 31.35 -2.53
N ARG A 129 -7.22 30.39 -2.66
CA ARG A 129 -6.08 30.54 -3.58
C ARG A 129 -6.52 30.51 -5.05
N ARG A 130 -7.51 29.67 -5.39
CA ARG A 130 -8.09 29.63 -6.74
C ARG A 130 -8.77 30.95 -7.13
N ARG A 131 -9.48 31.61 -6.20
CA ARG A 131 -10.08 32.94 -6.46
C ARG A 131 -9.00 33.98 -6.71
N HIS A 132 -7.93 33.97 -5.92
CA HIS A 132 -6.80 34.88 -6.12
C HIS A 132 -6.10 34.69 -7.48
N ASP A 133 -5.94 33.46 -7.95
CA ASP A 133 -5.37 33.19 -9.30
C ASP A 133 -6.27 33.72 -10.44
N LEU A 134 -7.55 33.98 -10.17
CA LEU A 134 -8.53 34.57 -11.08
C LEU A 134 -8.71 36.08 -10.86
N ASP A 135 -7.80 36.72 -10.12
CA ASP A 135 -7.88 38.13 -9.69
C ASP A 135 -9.17 38.47 -8.90
N ASP A 136 -9.82 37.46 -8.31
CA ASP A 136 -10.97 37.63 -7.42
C ASP A 136 -10.50 37.72 -5.96
N HIS A 137 -10.58 38.92 -5.40
CA HIS A 137 -10.18 39.20 -4.02
C HIS A 137 -11.33 39.06 -3.01
N THR A 138 -12.48 38.53 -3.41
CA THR A 138 -13.65 38.38 -2.54
C THR A 138 -13.39 37.37 -1.40
N GLY A 139 -13.39 37.88 -0.16
CA GLY A 139 -13.09 37.10 1.04
C GLY A 139 -11.59 37.00 1.38
N CYS A 140 -10.73 37.73 0.66
CA CYS A 140 -9.31 37.86 0.99
C CYS A 140 -9.11 38.84 2.16
N SER A 141 -8.23 38.50 3.10
CA SER A 141 -7.71 39.51 4.05
C SER A 141 -6.67 40.39 3.37
N ALA A 142 -6.69 41.71 3.64
CA ALA A 142 -5.72 42.65 3.06
C ALA A 142 -4.25 42.30 3.37
N ALA A 143 -3.99 41.59 4.47
CA ALA A 143 -2.66 41.10 4.83
C ALA A 143 -2.15 39.99 3.87
N TRP A 144 -3.03 39.06 3.45
CA TRP A 144 -2.67 37.98 2.55
C TRP A 144 -2.50 38.47 1.10
N CYS A 145 -3.42 39.33 0.63
CA CYS A 145 -3.36 39.92 -0.71
C CYS A 145 -2.05 40.71 -0.98
N ARG A 146 -1.45 41.36 0.04
CA ARG A 146 -0.15 42.06 -0.11
C ARG A 146 1.05 41.13 -0.30
N ASN A 147 1.04 39.94 0.32
CA ASN A 147 2.14 38.97 0.24
C ASN A 147 2.01 38.01 -0.97
N ALA A 148 0.81 37.82 -1.51
CA ALA A 148 0.59 37.00 -2.70
C ALA A 148 1.14 37.67 -3.98
N VAL A 149 1.01 39.00 -4.09
CA VAL A 149 1.54 39.78 -5.23
C VAL A 149 3.06 39.71 -5.31
N THR A 150 3.76 39.69 -4.18
CA THR A 150 5.24 39.62 -4.18
C THR A 150 5.73 38.24 -4.61
N SER A 151 5.09 37.14 -4.20
CA SER A 151 5.48 35.77 -4.62
C SER A 151 5.21 35.48 -6.10
N THR A 152 4.04 35.86 -6.63
CA THR A 152 3.70 35.67 -8.06
C THR A 152 4.60 36.44 -9.02
N VAL A 153 5.03 37.65 -8.64
CA VAL A 153 6.00 38.42 -9.44
C VAL A 153 7.37 37.74 -9.43
N THR A 154 7.78 37.13 -8.31
CA THR A 154 9.10 36.50 -8.20
C THR A 154 9.16 35.17 -8.96
N ASP A 155 8.10 34.36 -8.91
CA ASP A 155 8.04 33.06 -9.62
C ASP A 155 7.90 33.21 -11.15
N ARG A 156 7.29 34.30 -11.63
CA ARG A 156 7.21 34.60 -13.08
C ARG A 156 8.57 34.94 -13.71
N VAL A 157 9.48 35.54 -12.95
CA VAL A 157 10.78 35.99 -13.48
C VAL A 157 11.76 34.82 -13.69
N GLY A 158 11.50 33.63 -13.14
CA GLY A 158 12.44 32.50 -13.16
C GLY A 158 12.14 31.35 -14.14
N ASN A 159 10.94 31.25 -14.73
CA ASN A 159 10.48 30.01 -15.37
C ASN A 159 9.77 30.19 -16.72
N ASP A 160 9.87 31.32 -17.42
CA ASP A 160 9.33 31.39 -18.77
C ASP A 160 10.18 30.52 -19.72
N PRO A 161 9.65 29.41 -20.26
CA PRO A 161 10.36 28.65 -21.28
C PRO A 161 10.45 29.49 -22.56
N PRO A 162 11.56 29.41 -23.32
CA PRO A 162 11.69 30.15 -24.57
C PRO A 162 10.54 29.81 -25.52
N SER A 163 9.91 30.84 -26.08
CA SER A 163 8.79 30.71 -27.00
C SER A 163 9.20 29.92 -28.24
N ARG A 164 8.60 28.74 -28.41
CA ARG A 164 8.77 27.91 -29.60
C ARG A 164 7.91 28.50 -30.74
N PRO A 165 8.42 28.57 -31.99
CA PRO A 165 7.62 29.04 -33.12
C PRO A 165 6.39 28.16 -33.33
N ASP A 166 5.23 28.80 -33.52
CA ASP A 166 3.91 28.18 -33.69
C ASP A 166 3.79 27.49 -35.05
N PRO A 167 3.65 26.14 -35.12
CA PRO A 167 3.38 25.46 -36.37
C PRO A 167 1.90 25.61 -36.73
N SER A 168 1.62 26.49 -37.70
CA SER A 168 0.30 26.63 -38.30
C SER A 168 -0.28 25.27 -38.74
N ARG A 169 -1.33 24.81 -38.04
CA ARG A 169 -2.07 23.60 -38.36
C ARG A 169 -3.30 23.97 -39.20
N PRO A 170 -3.52 23.35 -40.38
CA PRO A 170 -4.71 23.64 -41.17
C PRO A 170 -5.99 23.21 -40.45
N VAL A 171 -6.98 24.09 -40.46
CA VAL A 171 -8.31 23.90 -39.88
C VAL A 171 -9.11 22.95 -40.77
N GLY A 172 -9.39 21.74 -40.28
CA GLY A 172 -10.31 20.82 -40.93
C GLY A 172 -11.76 21.14 -40.56
N THR A 173 -12.57 21.53 -41.55
CA THR A 173 -14.02 21.74 -41.42
C THR A 173 -14.76 20.41 -41.46
N GLY A 174 -14.68 19.64 -40.36
CA GLY A 174 -15.48 18.42 -40.18
C GLY A 174 -16.83 18.75 -39.54
N THR A 175 -17.89 18.85 -40.33
CA THR A 175 -19.28 18.91 -39.86
C THR A 175 -19.74 17.51 -39.43
N GLY A 176 -19.39 17.11 -38.21
CA GLY A 176 -19.93 15.93 -37.55
C GLY A 176 -21.21 16.29 -36.78
N GLU A 177 -22.35 15.96 -37.36
CA GLU A 177 -23.68 16.07 -36.76
C GLU A 177 -23.79 15.16 -35.53
N ARG A 178 -24.01 15.76 -34.35
CA ARG A 178 -24.24 15.03 -33.09
C ARG A 178 -25.73 14.90 -32.86
N THR A 179 -26.31 13.76 -33.22
CA THR A 179 -27.64 13.36 -32.75
C THR A 179 -27.58 13.06 -31.26
N GLY A 180 -28.43 13.75 -30.51
CA GLY A 180 -28.48 13.71 -29.05
C GLY A 180 -28.92 12.37 -28.47
N GLY A 181 -28.37 12.05 -27.29
CA GLY A 181 -28.85 11.02 -26.39
C GLY A 181 -28.97 11.62 -24.99
N ALA A 182 -30.20 11.68 -24.50
CA ALA A 182 -30.59 12.35 -23.27
C ALA A 182 -30.04 11.70 -22.00
N VAL A 183 -29.90 12.55 -21.00
CA VAL A 183 -29.43 12.30 -19.64
C VAL A 183 -30.47 11.45 -18.88
N ALA A 184 -30.06 10.32 -18.32
CA ALA A 184 -30.75 9.68 -17.21
C ALA A 184 -29.79 9.59 -16.01
N ARG A 185 -30.12 10.34 -14.96
CA ARG A 185 -29.48 10.29 -13.65
C ARG A 185 -30.02 9.05 -12.94
N SER A 186 -29.16 8.11 -12.55
CA SER A 186 -29.52 7.07 -11.58
C SER A 186 -28.83 7.36 -10.26
N ALA A 187 -29.62 7.39 -9.20
CA ALA A 187 -29.20 7.61 -7.83
C ALA A 187 -28.47 6.39 -7.29
N ASN A 188 -27.29 6.60 -6.72
CA ASN A 188 -26.62 5.63 -5.86
C ASN A 188 -27.38 5.55 -4.53
N ALA A 189 -28.18 4.50 -4.37
CA ALA A 189 -28.66 4.02 -3.09
C ALA A 189 -28.76 2.50 -3.11
N ALA A 190 -27.62 1.83 -2.92
CA ALA A 190 -27.60 0.44 -2.50
C ALA A 190 -26.39 0.27 -1.58
N ARG A 191 -26.69 0.18 -0.28
CA ARG A 191 -25.76 -0.26 0.75
C ARG A 191 -25.34 -1.69 0.44
N ASP A 192 -24.07 -1.98 0.69
CA ASP A 192 -23.50 -3.32 0.77
C ASP A 192 -24.34 -4.20 1.71
N THR A 193 -25.18 -5.06 1.13
CA THR A 193 -25.72 -6.23 1.82
C THR A 193 -24.76 -7.39 1.56
N HIS A 194 -23.92 -7.69 2.54
CA HIS A 194 -23.29 -9.01 2.62
C HIS A 194 -24.40 -10.08 2.67
N PRO A 195 -24.32 -11.19 1.93
CA PRO A 195 -25.25 -12.29 2.10
C PRO A 195 -24.96 -12.97 3.43
N THR A 196 -25.73 -12.62 4.47
CA THR A 196 -25.80 -13.43 5.68
C THR A 196 -26.62 -14.66 5.34
N TRP A 197 -25.98 -15.83 5.30
CA TRP A 197 -26.67 -17.12 5.23
C TRP A 197 -27.46 -17.33 6.53
N SER A 198 -28.67 -16.76 6.58
CA SER A 198 -29.65 -17.10 7.61
C SER A 198 -30.29 -18.44 7.23
N GLY A 199 -30.36 -19.38 8.17
CA GLY A 199 -30.75 -20.79 7.99
C GLY A 199 -32.20 -21.07 7.53
N LYS A 200 -32.79 -20.21 6.68
CA LYS A 200 -34.15 -20.36 6.13
C LYS A 200 -34.21 -20.82 4.67
N GLY A 201 -33.07 -21.23 4.09
CA GLY A 201 -32.98 -21.64 2.68
C GLY A 201 -32.30 -22.98 2.44
N LEU A 202 -32.20 -23.84 3.45
CA LEU A 202 -31.62 -25.18 3.28
C LEU A 202 -32.63 -26.10 2.58
N PRO A 203 -32.17 -26.96 1.64
CA PRO A 203 -33.00 -28.01 1.08
C PRO A 203 -33.53 -28.93 2.20
N PRO A 204 -34.69 -29.60 2.00
CA PRO A 204 -35.26 -30.49 3.00
C PRO A 204 -34.22 -31.54 3.45
N GLY A 205 -34.01 -31.69 4.76
CA GLY A 205 -33.09 -32.69 5.33
C GLY A 205 -31.73 -32.16 5.80
N LEU A 206 -31.38 -30.89 5.54
CA LEU A 206 -30.14 -30.27 6.03
C LEU A 206 -30.42 -29.19 7.09
N ALA A 207 -29.73 -29.28 8.23
CA ALA A 207 -29.75 -28.28 9.30
C ALA A 207 -28.32 -27.80 9.61
N ILE A 208 -28.18 -26.51 9.95
CA ILE A 208 -26.92 -25.96 10.46
C ILE A 208 -26.99 -25.95 11.98
N ASP A 209 -25.97 -26.50 12.63
CA ASP A 209 -25.81 -26.37 14.07
C ASP A 209 -25.21 -24.99 14.39
N ASP A 210 -26.02 -24.11 14.99
CA ASP A 210 -25.65 -22.74 15.31
C ASP A 210 -24.50 -22.62 16.34
N LEU A 211 -24.12 -23.71 17.04
CA LEU A 211 -23.01 -23.70 18.00
C LEU A 211 -21.64 -23.97 17.38
N ILE A 212 -21.59 -24.68 16.24
CA ILE A 212 -20.33 -25.11 15.60
C ILE A 212 -20.20 -24.67 14.14
N GLY A 213 -21.28 -24.21 13.51
CA GLY A 213 -21.27 -23.71 12.13
C GLY A 213 -21.15 -24.79 11.05
N GLU A 214 -21.36 -26.06 11.41
CA GLU A 214 -21.33 -27.20 10.48
C GLU A 214 -22.75 -27.59 10.06
N ALA A 215 -22.93 -27.92 8.77
CA ALA A 215 -24.18 -28.43 8.23
C ALA A 215 -24.23 -29.96 8.36
N THR A 216 -25.31 -30.48 8.95
CA THR A 216 -25.53 -31.94 9.09
C THR A 216 -26.87 -32.33 8.46
N GLY A 217 -26.88 -33.47 7.76
CA GLY A 217 -28.04 -33.99 7.03
C GLY A 217 -27.64 -34.85 5.83
N ALA A 218 -28.38 -35.93 5.57
CA ALA A 218 -28.21 -36.76 4.38
C ALA A 218 -29.18 -36.27 3.29
N TYR A 219 -28.68 -36.10 2.07
CA TYR A 219 -29.49 -35.76 0.91
C TYR A 219 -30.09 -37.06 0.35
N ASP A 220 -31.39 -37.26 0.54
CA ASP A 220 -32.11 -38.42 -0.03
C ASP A 220 -32.44 -38.13 -1.50
N ASP A 221 -31.57 -38.58 -2.41
CA ASP A 221 -31.85 -38.63 -3.84
C ASP A 221 -32.81 -39.80 -4.16
N GLU A 222 -34.10 -39.64 -3.83
CA GLU A 222 -35.16 -40.47 -4.41
C GLU A 222 -35.93 -39.70 -5.47
N GLU A 223 -35.40 -39.69 -6.70
CA GLU A 223 -36.26 -39.63 -7.88
C GLU A 223 -35.63 -40.43 -9.04
N THR A 224 -35.99 -41.72 -9.06
CA THR A 224 -35.96 -42.56 -10.26
C THR A 224 -37.35 -42.52 -10.88
N THR A 225 -37.50 -41.92 -12.07
CA THR A 225 -38.13 -42.49 -13.28
C THR A 225 -38.25 -41.48 -14.41
#